data_AF-A0A962TV50-F1
#
_entry.id   AF-A0A962TV50-F1
#
_cell.length_a   1.000
_cell.length_b   1.000
_cell.length_c   1.000
_cell.angle_alpha   90.00
_cell.angle_beta   90.00
_cell.angle_gamma   90.00
#
_symmetry.space_group_name_H-M   'P 1'
#
loop_
_entity.id
_entity.type
_entity.pdbx_description
1 polymer ?
#
loop_
_entity_poly.entity_id
_entity_poly.type
_entity_poly.pdbx_seq_one_letter_code
_entity_poly.pdbx_strand_id
1 'polypeptide(L)'
;MIERRENIVHNIFTVLIYIESNIMFRVDIVEEAKEEIRNLFKTDENQAGRLFAVIEELSKNCVSIDDLTYPGFECKDFNVDAIWSIQNKMLRNMWRLKIFGFTKKAKFNLRYRVIYAPDYQRNTIHILGLMERDVNYEEDKEFIAEIIRRYDCLGLSKLPRA
;
A
#
# COMPACT_ATOMS: atom_id res chain seq x y z
N MET A 1 28.81 39.92 0.29
CA MET A 1 27.52 39.84 -0.45
C MET A 1 27.50 38.59 -1.35
N ILE A 2 27.94 37.43 -0.83
CA ILE A 2 28.10 36.18 -1.60
C ILE A 2 27.29 35.03 -0.95
N GLU A 3 27.12 35.03 0.38
CA GLU A 3 26.35 34.00 1.12
C GLU A 3 24.84 33.94 0.80
N ARG A 4 24.25 34.99 0.23
CA ARG A 4 22.82 34.98 -0.12
C ARG A 4 22.52 34.24 -1.43
N ARG A 5 23.51 34.01 -2.29
CA ARG A 5 23.28 33.32 -3.58
C ARG A 5 23.34 31.80 -3.43
N GLU A 6 24.19 31.27 -2.55
CA GLU A 6 24.30 29.81 -2.35
C GLU A 6 23.06 29.20 -1.69
N ASN A 7 22.45 29.91 -0.73
CA ASN A 7 21.20 29.47 -0.10
C ASN A 7 20.01 29.45 -1.06
N ILE A 8 19.97 30.36 -2.04
CA ILE A 8 18.90 30.39 -3.05
C ILE A 8 19.07 29.21 -4.03
N VAL A 9 20.30 28.90 -4.43
CA VAL A 9 20.56 27.77 -5.36
C VAL A 9 20.27 26.43 -4.67
N HIS A 10 20.66 26.26 -3.40
CA HIS A 10 20.36 25.04 -2.65
C HIS A 10 18.85 24.84 -2.47
N ASN A 11 18.12 25.89 -2.11
CA ASN A 11 16.69 25.82 -1.88
C ASN A 11 15.90 25.62 -3.20
N ILE A 12 16.36 26.20 -4.31
CA ILE A 12 15.80 25.94 -5.65
C ILE A 12 16.09 24.50 -6.10
N PHE A 13 17.28 23.95 -5.83
CA PHE A 13 17.57 22.54 -6.13
C PHE A 13 16.75 21.59 -5.27
N THR A 14 16.58 21.84 -3.97
CA THR A 14 15.72 21.04 -3.09
C THR A 14 14.25 21.12 -3.50
N VAL A 15 13.76 22.30 -3.89
CA VAL A 15 12.39 22.50 -4.38
C VAL A 15 12.20 21.89 -5.78
N LEU A 16 13.19 21.96 -6.68
CA LEU A 16 13.15 21.28 -7.99
C LEU A 16 13.18 19.75 -7.85
N ILE A 17 13.96 19.20 -6.90
CA ILE A 17 13.93 17.77 -6.58
C ILE A 17 12.55 17.36 -6.03
N TYR A 18 11.90 18.23 -5.25
CA TYR A 18 10.52 18.01 -4.79
C TYR A 18 9.45 18.16 -5.89
N ILE A 19 9.74 18.92 -6.96
CA ILE A 19 8.80 19.20 -8.06
C ILE A 19 8.95 18.19 -9.22
N GLU A 20 10.11 17.55 -9.42
CA GLU A 20 10.38 16.69 -10.57
C GLU A 20 10.36 15.17 -10.30
N SER A 21 9.64 14.70 -9.28
CA SER A 21 9.46 13.25 -9.10
C SER A 21 8.09 12.94 -8.53
N ASN A 22 7.05 13.35 -9.23
CA ASN A 22 5.77 12.65 -9.15
C ASN A 22 5.95 11.29 -9.86
N ILE A 23 6.78 10.42 -9.27
CA ILE A 23 7.02 9.07 -9.74
C ILE A 23 5.68 8.37 -9.59
N MET A 24 4.98 8.22 -10.71
CA MET A 24 3.70 7.55 -10.75
C MET A 24 3.95 6.06 -10.54
N PHE A 25 3.59 5.55 -9.38
CA PHE A 25 3.65 4.11 -9.11
C PHE A 25 2.54 3.41 -9.88
N ARG A 26 2.87 2.29 -10.52
CA ARG A 26 1.89 1.37 -11.11
C ARG A 26 1.34 0.49 -10.01
N VAL A 27 0.08 0.06 -10.14
CA VAL A 27 -0.46 -1.00 -9.28
C VAL A 27 -0.44 -2.30 -10.06
N ASP A 28 0.17 -3.33 -9.48
CA ASP A 28 0.14 -4.70 -9.99
C ASP A 28 -0.50 -5.62 -8.96
N ILE A 29 -1.30 -6.57 -9.41
CA ILE A 29 -2.00 -7.51 -8.54
C ILE A 29 -1.40 -8.88 -8.83
N VAL A 30 -0.83 -9.55 -7.83
CA VAL A 30 -0.29 -10.90 -8.02
C VAL A 30 -1.42 -11.86 -8.41
N GLU A 31 -1.11 -12.91 -9.17
CA GLU A 31 -2.16 -13.75 -9.78
C GLU A 31 -3.06 -14.40 -8.73
N GLU A 32 -2.50 -14.80 -7.59
CA GLU A 32 -3.25 -15.33 -6.46
C GLU A 32 -4.23 -14.30 -5.88
N ALA A 33 -3.82 -13.04 -5.76
CA ALA A 33 -4.71 -11.97 -5.30
C ALA A 33 -5.78 -11.61 -6.33
N LYS A 34 -5.51 -11.76 -7.64
CA LYS A 34 -6.55 -11.64 -8.67
C LYS A 34 -7.61 -12.72 -8.48
N GLU A 35 -7.21 -13.94 -8.17
CA GLU A 35 -8.15 -15.03 -7.93
C GLU A 35 -8.98 -14.81 -6.65
N GLU A 36 -8.37 -14.28 -5.59
CA GLU A 36 -9.09 -13.85 -4.38
C GLU A 36 -10.16 -12.80 -4.71
N ILE A 37 -9.81 -11.77 -5.50
CA ILE A 37 -10.75 -10.74 -5.95
C ILE A 37 -11.87 -11.36 -6.81
N ARG A 38 -11.53 -12.23 -7.78
CA ARG A 38 -12.52 -12.92 -8.63
C ARG A 38 -13.48 -13.78 -7.80
N ASN A 39 -12.98 -14.45 -6.76
CA ASN A 39 -13.82 -15.24 -5.86
C ASN A 39 -14.68 -14.36 -4.97
N LEU A 40 -14.16 -13.21 -4.53
CA LEU A 40 -14.95 -12.21 -3.81
C LEU A 40 -16.10 -11.67 -4.67
N PHE A 41 -15.90 -11.45 -5.98
CA PHE A 41 -16.99 -11.08 -6.89
C PHE A 41 -18.12 -12.12 -6.95
N LYS A 42 -17.81 -13.42 -6.77
CA LYS A 42 -18.80 -14.50 -6.77
C LYS A 42 -19.60 -14.57 -5.46
N THR A 43 -18.98 -14.18 -4.33
CA THR A 43 -19.57 -14.34 -2.99
C THR A 43 -20.16 -13.05 -2.42
N ASP A 44 -19.58 -11.90 -2.74
CA ASP A 44 -20.02 -10.57 -2.35
C ASP A 44 -19.57 -9.51 -3.38
N GLU A 45 -20.33 -9.43 -4.46
CA GLU A 45 -20.11 -8.47 -5.56
C GLU A 45 -20.01 -7.02 -5.09
N ASN A 46 -20.77 -6.64 -4.05
CA ASN A 46 -20.74 -5.27 -3.52
C ASN A 46 -19.42 -4.93 -2.84
N GLN A 47 -18.87 -5.86 -2.04
CA GLN A 47 -17.55 -5.68 -1.44
C GLN A 47 -16.46 -5.70 -2.51
N ALA A 48 -16.53 -6.63 -3.46
CA ALA A 48 -15.58 -6.74 -4.56
C ALA A 48 -15.52 -5.48 -5.43
N GLY A 49 -16.68 -4.95 -5.84
CA GLY A 49 -16.77 -3.76 -6.67
C GLY A 49 -16.20 -2.52 -5.98
N ARG A 50 -16.44 -2.35 -4.68
CA ARG A 50 -15.87 -1.23 -3.91
C ARG A 50 -14.36 -1.34 -3.74
N LEU A 51 -13.88 -2.52 -3.41
CA LEU A 51 -12.45 -2.82 -3.34
C LEU A 51 -11.77 -2.51 -4.67
N PHE A 52 -12.33 -3.02 -5.77
CA PHE A 52 -11.80 -2.84 -7.11
C PHE A 52 -11.79 -1.36 -7.51
N ALA A 53 -12.86 -0.61 -7.21
CA ALA A 53 -12.92 0.82 -7.48
C ALA A 53 -11.80 1.62 -6.78
N VAL A 54 -11.48 1.29 -5.52
CA VAL A 54 -10.37 1.94 -4.81
C VAL A 54 -9.03 1.54 -5.40
N ILE A 55 -8.82 0.27 -5.75
CA ILE A 55 -7.58 -0.18 -6.41
C ILE A 55 -7.40 0.52 -7.77
N GLU A 56 -8.47 0.61 -8.56
CA GLU A 56 -8.46 1.37 -9.81
C GLU A 56 -8.16 2.86 -9.57
N GLU A 57 -8.76 3.46 -8.54
CA GLU A 57 -8.49 4.84 -8.17
C GLU A 57 -7.02 5.05 -7.79
N LEU A 58 -6.43 4.15 -6.98
CA LEU A 58 -5.01 4.18 -6.63
C LEU A 58 -4.10 4.06 -7.86
N SER A 59 -4.55 3.34 -8.90
CA SER A 59 -3.79 3.22 -10.16
C SER A 59 -3.94 4.42 -11.11
N LYS A 60 -5.01 5.22 -10.96
CA LYS A 60 -5.36 6.34 -11.86
C LYS A 60 -5.04 7.71 -11.25
N ASN A 61 -5.24 7.85 -9.94
CA ASN A 61 -5.04 9.08 -9.19
C ASN A 61 -3.69 9.03 -8.46
N CYS A 62 -2.97 10.15 -8.50
CA CYS A 62 -1.68 10.37 -7.84
C CYS A 62 -1.77 10.35 -6.30
N VAL A 63 -2.22 9.25 -5.70
CA VAL A 63 -1.90 9.00 -4.30
C VAL A 63 -0.40 8.76 -4.26
N SER A 64 0.30 9.60 -3.48
CA SER A 64 1.75 9.50 -3.43
C SER A 64 2.14 8.17 -2.79
N ILE A 65 3.26 7.61 -3.21
CA ILE A 65 3.80 6.43 -2.54
C ILE A 65 4.08 6.71 -1.08
N ASP A 66 4.41 7.97 -0.74
CA ASP A 66 4.61 8.42 0.63
C ASP A 66 3.33 8.25 1.45
N ASP A 67 2.16 8.63 0.94
CA ASP A 67 0.87 8.40 1.61
C ASP A 67 0.59 6.91 1.81
N LEU A 68 0.96 6.09 0.83
CA LEU A 68 0.84 4.62 0.89
C LEU A 68 1.95 3.94 1.68
N THR A 69 2.93 4.69 2.20
CA THR A 69 4.03 4.15 2.99
C THR A 69 4.32 5.00 4.22
N TYR A 70 3.32 5.78 4.66
CA TYR A 70 3.35 6.54 5.90
C TYR A 70 2.49 5.83 6.96
N PRO A 71 3.09 5.34 8.06
CA PRO A 71 2.34 4.65 9.10
C PRO A 71 1.27 5.55 9.72
N GLY A 72 0.02 5.07 9.71
CA GLY A 72 -1.12 5.82 10.24
C GLY A 72 -1.67 6.89 9.30
N PHE A 73 -1.22 6.97 8.04
CA PHE A 73 -1.85 7.86 7.05
C PHE A 73 -3.35 7.55 6.96
N GLU A 74 -4.18 8.58 6.96
CA GLU A 74 -5.63 8.45 6.88
C GLU A 74 -6.19 9.58 6.02
N CYS A 75 -7.04 9.22 5.06
CA CYS A 75 -7.83 10.15 4.27
C CYS A 75 -9.31 9.80 4.36
N LYS A 76 -10.15 10.47 3.56
CA LYS A 76 -11.60 10.21 3.56
C LYS A 76 -11.96 8.78 3.10
N ASP A 77 -11.12 8.15 2.29
CA ASP A 77 -11.41 6.89 1.61
C ASP A 77 -10.69 5.70 2.24
N PHE A 78 -9.53 5.90 2.87
CA PHE A 78 -8.74 4.81 3.43
C PHE A 78 -7.77 5.25 4.54
N ASN A 79 -7.26 4.26 5.25
CA ASN A 79 -6.12 4.36 6.16
C ASN A 79 -5.03 3.35 5.77
N VAL A 80 -3.77 3.70 6.03
CA VAL A 80 -2.58 2.89 5.76
C VAL A 80 -1.85 2.62 7.07
N ASP A 81 -1.33 1.40 7.20
CA ASP A 81 -0.45 1.03 8.30
C ASP A 81 0.60 0.01 7.84
N ALA A 82 1.76 0.04 8.50
CA ALA A 82 2.75 -1.01 8.40
C ALA A 82 2.29 -2.31 9.10
N ILE A 83 2.70 -3.46 8.56
CA ILE A 83 2.55 -4.75 9.24
C ILE A 83 3.79 -4.99 10.11
N TRP A 84 3.85 -4.31 11.26
CA TRP A 84 5.04 -4.20 12.10
C TRP A 84 5.67 -5.55 12.49
N SER A 85 4.87 -6.58 12.78
CA SER A 85 5.39 -7.90 13.11
C SER A 85 6.26 -8.49 12.00
N ILE A 86 5.89 -8.24 10.73
CA ILE A 86 6.61 -8.73 9.57
C ILE A 86 7.76 -7.79 9.20
N GLN A 87 7.55 -6.48 9.22
CA GLN A 87 8.61 -5.52 8.93
C GLN A 87 9.77 -5.64 9.91
N ASN A 88 9.49 -5.70 11.22
CA ASN A 88 10.55 -5.70 12.24
C ASN A 88 11.26 -7.05 12.35
N LYS A 89 10.52 -8.17 12.25
CA LYS A 89 11.10 -9.51 12.44
C LYS A 89 11.71 -10.08 11.17
N MET A 90 11.16 -9.73 10.01
CA MET A 90 11.52 -10.38 8.74
C MET A 90 12.06 -9.41 7.69
N LEU A 91 12.07 -8.09 7.99
CA LEU A 91 12.60 -7.05 7.12
C LEU A 91 11.90 -6.98 5.76
N ARG A 92 10.64 -7.37 5.69
CA ARG A 92 9.82 -7.26 4.46
C ARG A 92 9.00 -5.99 4.54
N ASN A 93 9.03 -5.17 3.50
CA ASN A 93 8.32 -3.89 3.45
C ASN A 93 6.85 -4.12 3.07
N MET A 94 6.02 -4.44 4.06
CA MET A 94 4.62 -4.82 3.85
C MET A 94 3.66 -3.93 4.62
N TRP A 95 2.63 -3.52 3.90
CA TRP A 95 1.65 -2.54 4.32
C TRP A 95 0.25 -3.12 4.21
N ARG A 96 -0.68 -2.51 4.95
CA ARG A 96 -2.10 -2.80 4.85
C ARG A 96 -2.89 -1.54 4.52
N LEU A 97 -3.80 -1.66 3.57
CA LEU A 97 -4.78 -0.65 3.23
C LEU A 97 -6.12 -1.00 3.89
N LYS A 98 -6.63 -0.08 4.70
CA LYS A 98 -7.95 -0.16 5.33
C LYS A 98 -8.90 0.78 4.59
N ILE A 99 -9.68 0.24 3.68
CA ILE A 99 -10.67 1.02 2.91
C ILE A 99 -11.90 1.34 3.76
N PHE A 100 -12.31 2.60 3.80
CA PHE A 100 -13.49 3.08 4.51
C PHE A 100 -14.76 2.90 3.69
N GLY A 101 -15.91 2.90 4.35
CA GLY A 101 -17.20 2.88 3.68
C GLY A 101 -17.67 4.26 3.28
N PHE A 102 -18.46 4.35 2.19
CA PHE A 102 -19.12 5.60 1.76
C PHE A 102 -20.17 6.16 2.73
N THR A 103 -20.47 5.49 3.86
CA THR A 103 -21.47 5.95 4.82
C THR A 103 -20.83 6.48 6.09
N LYS A 104 -21.17 7.72 6.46
CA LYS A 104 -20.64 8.44 7.64
C LYS A 104 -20.79 7.70 8.99
N LYS A 105 -21.61 6.65 9.07
CA LYS A 105 -21.94 5.93 10.31
C LYS A 105 -21.02 4.76 10.63
N ALA A 106 -20.20 4.32 9.69
CA ALA A 106 -19.24 3.26 9.95
C ALA A 106 -17.95 3.56 9.19
N LYS A 107 -16.90 3.93 9.95
CA LYS A 107 -15.56 4.21 9.43
C LYS A 107 -14.97 3.04 8.62
N PHE A 108 -15.59 1.85 8.62
CA PHE A 108 -15.04 0.64 8.02
C PHE A 108 -16.15 -0.31 7.48
N ASN A 109 -16.81 0.03 6.37
CA ASN A 109 -17.81 -0.89 5.77
C ASN A 109 -17.20 -1.98 4.88
N LEU A 110 -15.93 -1.87 4.51
CA LEU A 110 -15.27 -2.91 3.74
C LEU A 110 -14.85 -4.06 4.66
N ARG A 111 -15.22 -5.31 4.38
CA ARG A 111 -14.82 -6.44 5.24
C ARG A 111 -13.35 -6.83 5.09
N TYR A 112 -12.71 -6.36 4.03
CA TYR A 112 -11.36 -6.74 3.67
C TYR A 112 -10.37 -5.57 3.85
N ARG A 113 -9.12 -5.93 4.14
CA ARG A 113 -7.91 -5.11 4.08
C ARG A 113 -7.10 -5.58 2.89
N VAL A 114 -6.45 -4.67 2.19
CA VAL A 114 -5.53 -5.02 1.11
C VAL A 114 -4.13 -5.11 1.68
N ILE A 115 -3.44 -6.22 1.45
CA ILE A 115 -2.03 -6.37 1.81
C ILE A 115 -1.19 -6.06 0.57
N TYR A 116 -0.21 -5.18 0.70
CA TYR A 116 0.62 -4.77 -0.43
C TYR A 116 2.07 -4.51 -0.04
N ALA A 117 2.93 -4.46 -1.06
CA ALA A 117 4.34 -4.14 -0.94
C ALA A 117 4.79 -3.16 -2.03
N PRO A 118 5.46 -2.06 -1.68
CA PRO A 118 6.04 -1.15 -2.67
C PRO A 118 7.38 -1.69 -3.20
N ASP A 119 7.54 -1.64 -4.51
CA ASP A 119 8.78 -1.84 -5.25
C ASP A 119 9.26 -0.49 -5.79
N TYR A 120 10.16 0.14 -5.03
CA TYR A 120 10.77 1.42 -5.40
C TYR A 120 11.73 1.32 -6.59
N GLN A 121 12.23 0.12 -6.92
CA GLN A 121 13.11 -0.05 -8.07
C GLN A 121 12.31 -0.07 -9.37
N ARG A 122 11.11 -0.64 -9.34
CA ARG A 122 10.22 -0.76 -10.51
C ARG A 122 9.11 0.28 -10.55
N ASN A 123 8.99 1.11 -9.51
CA ASN A 123 7.89 2.04 -9.30
C ASN A 123 6.53 1.32 -9.38
N THR A 124 6.41 0.21 -8.64
CA THR A 124 5.21 -0.63 -8.62
C THR A 124 4.75 -0.89 -7.20
N ILE A 125 3.45 -0.88 -6.96
CA ILE A 125 2.82 -1.38 -5.74
C ILE A 125 2.23 -2.75 -6.08
N HIS A 126 2.74 -3.79 -5.43
CA HIS A 126 2.23 -5.14 -5.60
C HIS A 126 1.17 -5.42 -4.54
N ILE A 127 -0.07 -5.63 -4.97
CA ILE A 127 -1.14 -6.16 -4.13
C ILE A 127 -0.91 -7.66 -3.98
N LEU A 128 -0.65 -8.09 -2.74
CA LEU A 128 -0.27 -9.44 -2.38
C LEU A 128 -1.47 -10.31 -2.00
N GLY A 129 -2.55 -9.72 -1.49
CA GLY A 129 -3.76 -10.45 -1.13
C GLY A 129 -4.74 -9.63 -0.30
N LEU A 130 -5.88 -10.26 0.02
CA LEU A 130 -6.97 -9.69 0.79
C LEU A 130 -7.10 -10.39 2.14
N MET A 131 -7.25 -9.61 3.20
CA MET A 131 -7.41 -10.13 4.56
C MET A 131 -8.71 -9.64 5.18
N GLU A 132 -9.50 -10.52 5.79
CA GLU A 132 -10.67 -10.09 6.55
C GLU A 132 -10.29 -9.24 7.77
N ARG A 133 -11.10 -8.21 8.05
CA ARG A 133 -10.83 -7.26 9.15
C ARG A 133 -10.89 -7.91 10.53
N ASP A 134 -11.78 -8.87 10.70
CA ASP A 134 -12.06 -9.52 11.99
C ASP A 134 -11.05 -10.62 12.31
N VAL A 135 -10.16 -10.96 11.37
CA VAL A 135 -9.09 -11.94 11.56
C VAL A 135 -7.83 -11.24 12.06
N ASN A 136 -7.25 -11.77 13.13
CA ASN A 136 -5.94 -11.34 13.63
C ASN A 136 -4.83 -11.98 12.79
N TYR A 137 -3.94 -11.15 12.22
CA TYR A 137 -2.87 -11.63 11.34
C TYR A 137 -1.82 -12.44 12.10
N GLU A 138 -1.69 -12.25 13.41
CA GLU A 138 -0.76 -13.06 14.22
C GLU A 138 -1.29 -14.47 14.48
N GLU A 139 -2.59 -14.67 14.29
CA GLU A 139 -3.29 -15.93 14.55
C GLU A 139 -3.46 -16.75 13.27
N ASP A 140 -3.67 -16.09 12.13
CA ASP A 140 -3.75 -16.74 10.82
C ASP A 140 -2.37 -16.96 10.19
N LYS A 141 -1.69 -17.99 10.70
CA LYS A 141 -0.33 -18.36 10.26
C LYS A 141 -0.30 -18.82 8.80
N GLU A 142 -1.38 -19.40 8.29
CA GLU A 142 -1.44 -19.91 6.92
C GLU A 142 -1.52 -18.76 5.92
N PHE A 143 -2.43 -17.81 6.16
CA PHE A 143 -2.54 -16.61 5.33
C PHE A 143 -1.23 -15.82 5.32
N ILE A 144 -0.61 -15.61 6.48
CA ILE A 144 0.65 -14.85 6.55
C ILE A 144 1.80 -15.58 5.87
N ALA A 145 1.90 -16.91 6.01
CA ALA A 145 2.92 -17.69 5.32
C ALA A 145 2.77 -17.56 3.80
N GLU A 146 1.54 -17.58 3.29
CA GLU A 146 1.25 -17.44 1.87
C GLU A 146 1.54 -16.02 1.35
N ILE A 147 1.17 -14.98 2.09
CA ILE A 147 1.54 -13.58 1.76
C ILE A 147 3.05 -13.39 1.74
N ILE A 148 3.78 -13.96 2.71
CA ILE A 148 5.24 -13.93 2.75
C ILE A 148 5.83 -14.63 1.53
N ARG A 149 5.31 -15.81 1.16
CA ARG A 149 5.75 -16.55 -0.02
C ARG A 149 5.59 -15.69 -1.27
N ARG A 150 4.42 -15.05 -1.44
CA ARG A 150 4.14 -14.14 -2.57
C ARG A 150 5.13 -12.96 -2.60
N TYR A 151 5.39 -12.32 -1.45
CA TYR A 151 6.40 -11.26 -1.34
C TYR A 151 7.78 -11.73 -1.78
N ASP A 152 8.23 -12.90 -1.30
CA ASP A 152 9.56 -13.43 -1.60
C ASP A 152 9.71 -13.80 -3.08
N CYS A 153 8.65 -14.32 -3.71
CA CYS A 153 8.62 -14.63 -5.14
C CYS A 153 8.79 -13.38 -6.03
N LEU A 154 8.43 -12.19 -5.55
CA LEU A 154 8.63 -10.93 -6.28
C LEU A 154 10.10 -10.48 -6.28
N GLY A 155 10.93 -11.01 -5.38
CA GLY A 155 12.35 -10.64 -5.28
C GLY A 155 12.57 -9.20 -4.80
N LEU A 156 11.64 -8.66 -4.01
CA LEU A 156 11.71 -7.28 -3.52
C LEU A 156 12.87 -7.08 -2.53
N SER A 157 13.39 -5.84 -2.49
CA SER A 157 14.41 -5.46 -1.53
C SER A 157 13.87 -5.58 -0.09
N LYS A 158 14.74 -5.99 0.83
CA LYS A 158 14.44 -6.02 2.26
C LYS A 158 14.71 -4.66 2.89
N LEU A 159 13.97 -4.35 3.95
CA LEU A 159 14.24 -3.18 4.79
C LEU A 159 15.62 -3.32 5.45
N PRO A 160 16.35 -2.20 5.63
CA PRO A 160 17.58 -2.23 6.41
C PRO A 160 17.28 -2.66 7.85
N ARG A 161 18.22 -3.36 8.48
CA ARG A 161 18.15 -3.58 9.94
C ARG A 161 18.38 -2.24 10.63
N ALA A 162 17.47 -1.90 11.54
CA ALA A 162 17.65 -0.80 12.47
C ALA A 162 18.77 -1.10 13.47
#